data_AF-A0A1C7W788-F1
#
_entry.id   AF-A0A1C7W788-F1
#
_cell.length_a   1.000
_cell.length_b   1.000
_cell.length_c   1.000
_cell.angle_alpha   90.00
_cell.angle_beta   90.00
_cell.angle_gamma   90.00
#
_symmetry.space_group_name_H-M   'P 1'
#
loop_
_entity.id
_entity.type
_entity.pdbx_description
1 polymer ?
#
loop_
_entity_poly.entity_id
_entity_poly.type
_entity_poly.pdbx_seq_one_letter_code
_entity_poly.pdbx_strand_id
1 'polypeptide(L)'
;MDKQLTTVYITKYALSTGVIKREGEIMESGSFIWREKGFHNSVWHTDYRLAETEALEKADDMRKKKIASLKKQIAKLEAMTFTIKE
;
A
#
# COMPACT_ATOMS: atom_id res chain seq x y z
N MET A 1 -19.01 6.45 -24.99
CA MET A 1 -18.29 5.21 -24.64
C MET A 1 -18.78 4.80 -23.27
N ASP A 2 -19.37 3.63 -23.16
CA ASP A 2 -19.72 3.06 -21.85
C ASP A 2 -18.45 2.91 -21.03
N LYS A 3 -18.39 3.59 -19.88
CA LYS A 3 -17.24 3.52 -18.98
C LYS A 3 -17.24 2.15 -18.34
N GLN A 4 -16.29 1.29 -18.71
CA GLN A 4 -16.15 -0.01 -18.08
C GLN A 4 -15.52 0.17 -16.68
N LEU A 5 -16.35 -0.04 -15.66
CA LEU A 5 -15.88 -0.09 -14.29
C LEU A 5 -15.13 -1.40 -14.05
N THR A 6 -13.99 -1.29 -13.39
CA THR A 6 -13.11 -2.40 -13.01
C THR A 6 -13.01 -2.43 -11.50
N THR A 7 -13.15 -3.63 -10.93
CA THR A 7 -12.84 -3.87 -9.52
C THR A 7 -11.35 -4.04 -9.35
N VAL A 8 -10.77 -3.32 -8.39
CA VAL A 8 -9.37 -3.46 -8.00
C VAL A 8 -9.24 -3.60 -6.49
N TYR A 9 -8.09 -4.11 -6.06
CA TYR A 9 -7.70 -4.30 -4.68
C TYR A 9 -6.49 -3.41 -4.38
N ILE A 10 -6.74 -2.29 -3.70
CA ILE A 10 -5.72 -1.28 -3.40
C ILE A 10 -4.86 -1.76 -2.22
N THR A 11 -3.55 -1.93 -2.46
CA THR A 11 -2.56 -2.39 -1.49
C THR A 11 -1.74 -1.25 -0.87
N LYS A 12 -1.82 -0.02 -1.41
CA LYS A 12 -1.08 1.16 -0.92
C LYS A 12 -1.15 1.35 0.60
N TYR A 13 -2.32 1.10 1.18
CA TYR A 13 -2.62 1.31 2.60
C TYR A 13 -2.71 0.00 3.39
N ALA A 14 -2.15 -1.09 2.86
CA ALA A 14 -2.26 -2.42 3.48
C ALA A 14 -1.77 -2.47 4.93
N LEU A 15 -0.74 -1.69 5.28
CA LEU A 15 -0.16 -1.67 6.63
C LEU A 15 -0.86 -0.72 7.62
N SER A 16 -1.88 0.01 7.18
CA SER A 16 -2.66 0.92 8.04
C SER A 16 -4.12 0.53 8.12
N THR A 17 -4.78 0.36 6.97
CA THR A 17 -6.24 0.13 6.88
C THR A 17 -6.59 -1.22 6.25
N GLY A 18 -5.58 -2.03 5.91
CA GLY A 18 -5.75 -3.25 5.14
C GLY A 18 -5.91 -3.00 3.64
N VAL A 19 -6.11 -4.09 2.88
CA VAL A 19 -6.39 -4.04 1.44
C VAL A 19 -7.81 -3.54 1.22
N ILE A 20 -7.97 -2.59 0.29
CA ILE A 20 -9.26 -1.93 0.05
C ILE A 20 -9.79 -2.35 -1.32
N LYS A 21 -10.98 -2.95 -1.35
CA LYS A 21 -11.71 -3.22 -2.60
C LYS A 21 -12.40 -1.93 -3.08
N ARG A 22 -12.18 -1.56 -4.34
CA ARG A 22 -12.83 -0.41 -4.99
C ARG A 22 -13.20 -0.75 -6.42
N GLU A 23 -14.24 -0.07 -6.89
CA GLU A 23 -14.68 -0.11 -8.28
C GLU A 23 -14.48 1.27 -8.90
N GLY A 24 -13.97 1.33 -10.12
CA GLY A 24 -13.58 2.57 -10.76
C GLY A 24 -13.03 2.35 -12.17
N GLU A 25 -12.38 3.37 -12.72
CA GLU A 25 -11.87 3.37 -14.09
C GLU A 25 -10.34 3.20 -14.07
N ILE A 26 -9.82 2.30 -14.92
CA ILE A 26 -8.38 2.23 -15.21
C ILE A 26 -8.12 3.09 -16.44
N MET A 27 -7.31 4.13 -16.27
CA MET A 27 -6.89 5.01 -17.35
C MET A 27 -5.79 4.33 -18.19
N GLU A 28 -5.62 4.76 -19.45
CA GLU A 28 -4.53 4.29 -20.33
C GLU A 28 -3.14 4.48 -19.71
N SER A 29 -2.98 5.47 -18.82
CA SER A 29 -1.77 5.70 -18.04
C SER A 29 -1.48 4.63 -16.97
N GLY A 30 -2.39 3.66 -16.77
CA GLY A 30 -2.33 2.66 -15.71
C GLY A 30 -2.83 3.16 -14.35
N SER A 31 -3.24 4.43 -14.26
CA SER A 31 -3.83 4.98 -13.03
C SER A 31 -5.25 4.47 -12.83
N PHE A 32 -5.57 3.99 -11.63
CA PHE A 32 -6.94 3.64 -11.25
C PHE A 32 -7.58 4.82 -10.53
N ILE A 33 -8.78 5.21 -10.96
CA ILE A 33 -9.51 6.38 -10.45
C ILE A 33 -10.90 5.94 -9.99
N TRP A 34 -11.30 6.38 -8.79
CA TRP A 34 -12.65 6.16 -8.27
C TRP A 34 -13.17 7.43 -7.59
N ARG A 35 -14.50 7.50 -7.41
CA ARG A 35 -15.13 8.57 -6.63
C ARG A 35 -15.54 8.05 -5.27
N GLU A 36 -15.24 8.81 -4.23
CA GLU A 36 -15.64 8.51 -2.86
C GLU A 36 -15.96 9.80 -2.13
N LYS A 37 -17.14 9.88 -1.50
CA LYS A 37 -17.64 11.07 -0.78
C LYS A 37 -17.58 12.37 -1.61
N GLY A 38 -17.82 12.28 -2.92
CA GLY A 38 -17.80 13.43 -3.84
C GLY A 38 -16.41 13.84 -4.35
N PHE A 39 -15.33 13.19 -3.89
CA PHE A 39 -13.96 13.48 -4.32
C PHE A 39 -13.46 12.43 -5.31
N HIS A 40 -12.63 12.85 -6.27
CA HIS A 40 -11.84 11.94 -7.09
C HIS A 40 -10.63 11.45 -6.30
N ASN A 41 -10.45 10.15 -6.28
CA ASN A 41 -9.29 9.50 -5.71
C ASN A 41 -8.56 8.74 -6.81
N SER A 42 -7.25 8.61 -6.68
CA SER A 42 -6.43 7.87 -7.64
C SER A 42 -5.29 7.13 -6.98
N VAL A 43 -4.92 6.00 -7.58
CA VAL A 43 -3.71 5.24 -7.25
C VAL A 43 -3.00 4.80 -8.54
N TRP A 44 -1.68 4.67 -8.47
CA TRP A 44 -0.87 4.20 -9.59
C TRP A 44 -0.96 2.67 -9.75
N HIS A 45 -0.62 2.13 -10.93
CA HIS A 45 -0.66 0.67 -11.17
C HIS A 45 0.17 -0.16 -10.18
N THR A 46 1.17 0.44 -9.53
CA THR A 46 1.98 -0.24 -8.51
C THR A 46 1.21 -0.53 -7.22
N ASP A 47 0.15 0.24 -6.98
CA ASP A 47 -0.54 0.39 -5.70
C ASP A 47 -1.85 -0.39 -5.60
N TYR A 48 -2.26 -1.08 -6.67
CA TYR A 48 -3.43 -1.97 -6.70
C TYR A 48 -3.15 -3.28 -7.44
N ARG A 49 -4.00 -4.28 -7.21
CA ARG A 49 -4.01 -5.55 -7.94
C ARG A 49 -5.40 -5.85 -8.48
N LEU A 50 -5.48 -6.62 -9.55
CA LEU A 50 -6.76 -7.05 -10.14
C LEU A 50 -7.28 -8.32 -9.47
N ALA A 51 -6.38 -9.19 -9.01
CA ALA A 51 -6.72 -10.39 -8.27
C ALA A 51 -6.62 -10.17 -6.75
N GLU A 52 -7.58 -10.74 -6.02
CA GLU A 52 -7.62 -10.68 -4.56
C GLU A 52 -6.41 -11.36 -3.92
N THR A 53 -6.06 -12.55 -4.42
CA THR A 53 -4.94 -13.36 -3.92
C THR A 53 -3.62 -12.61 -4.06
N GLU A 54 -3.36 -12.00 -5.22
CA GLU A 54 -2.18 -11.17 -5.45
C GLU A 54 -2.12 -9.97 -4.51
N ALA A 55 -3.26 -9.36 -4.20
CA ALA A 55 -3.32 -8.24 -3.26
C ALA A 55 -2.94 -8.68 -1.84
N LEU A 56 -3.40 -9.86 -1.42
CA LEU A 56 -3.08 -10.44 -0.11
C LEU A 56 -1.61 -10.83 -0.02
N GLU A 57 -1.06 -11.48 -1.04
CA GLU A 57 0.38 -11.80 -1.11
C GLU A 57 1.24 -10.54 -1.02
N LYS A 58 0.87 -9.50 -1.78
CA LYS A 58 1.55 -8.21 -1.74
C LYS A 58 1.49 -7.56 -0.36
N ALA A 59 0.34 -7.61 0.31
CA ALA A 59 0.18 -7.09 1.66
C ALA A 59 1.05 -7.85 2.68
N ASP A 60 1.12 -9.18 2.56
CA ASP A 60 1.97 -9.99 3.43
C ASP A 60 3.47 -9.72 3.22
N ASP A 61 3.89 -9.54 1.97
CA ASP A 61 5.25 -9.11 1.64
C ASP A 61 5.60 -7.75 2.22
N MET A 62 4.67 -6.78 2.13
CA MET A 62 4.83 -5.46 2.74
C MET A 62 4.99 -5.58 4.25
N ARG A 63 4.18 -6.44 4.89
CA ARG A 63 4.23 -6.70 6.34
C ARG A 63 5.58 -7.29 6.74
N LYS A 64 6.05 -8.34 6.04
CA LYS A 64 7.35 -8.98 6.26
C LYS A 64 8.51 -7.97 6.14
N LYS A 65 8.53 -7.17 5.07
CA LYS A 65 9.56 -6.14 4.84
C LYS A 65 9.56 -5.08 5.94
N LYS A 66 8.37 -4.61 6.36
CA LYS A 66 8.24 -3.63 7.43
C LYS A 66 8.75 -4.18 8.75
N ILE A 67 8.38 -5.42 9.11
CA ILE A 67 8.87 -6.10 10.31
C ILE A 67 10.40 -6.20 10.29
N ALA A 68 11.00 -6.62 9.18
CA ALA A 68 12.45 -6.73 9.06
C ALA A 68 13.15 -5.36 9.26
N SER A 69 12.61 -4.31 8.65
CA SER A 69 13.13 -2.94 8.84
C SER A 69 13.01 -2.48 10.30
N LEU A 70 11.87 -2.73 10.96
CA LEU A 70 11.65 -2.36 12.34
C LEU A 70 12.59 -3.12 13.30
N LYS A 71 12.80 -4.42 13.09
CA LYS A 71 13.76 -5.20 13.87
C LYS A 71 15.18 -4.61 13.78
N LYS A 72 15.60 -4.17 12.59
CA LYS A 72 16.90 -3.50 12.40
C LYS A 72 16.98 -2.18 13.17
N GLN A 73 15.90 -1.40 13.20
CA GLN A 73 15.84 -0.15 13.94
C GLN A 73 15.88 -0.40 15.45
N ILE A 74 15.15 -1.40 15.93
CA ILE A 74 15.17 -1.83 17.35
C ILE A 74 16.58 -2.23 17.75
N ALA A 75 17.24 -3.13 17.02
CA ALA A 75 18.60 -3.56 17.33
C ALA A 75 19.60 -2.39 17.37
N LYS A 76 19.44 -1.41 16.47
CA LYS A 76 20.27 -0.20 16.48
C LYS A 76 20.06 0.63 17.76
N LEU A 77 18.82 0.76 18.22
CA LEU A 77 18.49 1.48 19.44
C LEU A 77 18.97 0.74 20.69
N GLU A 78 18.83 -0.59 20.72
CA GLU A 78 19.32 -1.44 21.82
C GLU A 78 20.84 -1.37 21.99
N ALA A 79 21.59 -1.25 20.89
CA ALA A 79 23.05 -1.12 20.92
C ALA A 79 23.55 0.31 21.21
N MET A 80 22.67 1.29 21.38
CA MET A 80 23.05 2.69 21.51
C MET A 80 23.52 3.01 22.94
N THR A 81 24.75 3.50 23.08
CA THR A 81 25.31 3.99 24.34
C THR A 81 25.55 5.50 24.27
N PHE A 82 25.27 6.22 25.35
CA PHE A 82 25.49 7.67 25.43
C PHE A 82 26.59 7.97 26.45
N THR A 83 27.60 8.74 26.05
CA THR A 83 28.66 9.24 26.93
C THR A 83 28.85 10.72 26.69
N ILE A 84 28.91 11.53 27.75
CA ILE A 84 29.28 12.95 27.66
C ILE A 84 30.80 13.02 27.58
N LYS A 85 31.34 13.74 26.59
CA LYS A 85 32.77 14.05 26.53
C LYS A 85 32.99 15.47 27.05
N GLU A 86 33.94 15.62 27.96
CA GLU A 86 34.49 16.91 28.40
C GLU A 86 35.31 17.57 27.29
#